data_AF-H8Z6R7-F1
#
_entry.id   AF-H8Z6R7-F1
#
_cell.length_a   1.000
_cell.length_b   1.000
_cell.length_c   1.000
_cell.angle_alpha   90.00
_cell.angle_beta   90.00
_cell.angle_gamma   90.00
#
_symmetry.space_group_name_H-M   'P 1'
#
loop_
_entity.id
_entity.type
_entity.pdbx_description
1 polymer ?
#
loop_
_entity_poly.entity_id
_entity_poly.type
_entity_poly.pdbx_seq_one_letter_code
_entity_poly.pdbx_strand_id
1 'polypeptide(L)'
;MRTPVLMPVYSLLFLVLFFSFFSSISFALDAANSDSLERSFHLIEEALGTTPAEAQQAHGPPIDTNVTTLEIEDFAAPVTRTELIYSDGALVYDRVGDEEVLFSADFRGDNKHIGEITLGQNADDIERALGPPHAVRNWVWTYHDGMRRIHIGFDIEGRANRLTYERDWF
;
A
#
# COMPACT_ATOMS: atom_id res chain seq x y z
N MET A 1 -21.41 -68.04 -16.95
CA MET A 1 -20.66 -67.03 -17.74
C MET A 1 -20.59 -65.75 -16.92
N ARG A 2 -19.39 -65.31 -16.53
CA ARG A 2 -19.15 -64.04 -15.81
C ARG A 2 -18.43 -63.10 -16.78
N THR A 3 -19.04 -61.97 -17.10
CA THR A 3 -18.42 -60.86 -17.84
C THR A 3 -17.67 -59.93 -16.88
N PRO A 4 -16.44 -59.47 -17.19
CA PRO A 4 -15.75 -58.48 -16.38
C PRO A 4 -16.22 -57.06 -16.74
N VAL A 5 -16.43 -56.24 -15.71
CA VAL A 5 -16.70 -54.81 -15.84
C VAL A 5 -15.36 -54.09 -16.03
N LEU A 6 -15.16 -53.45 -17.18
CA LEU A 6 -14.07 -52.51 -17.41
C LEU A 6 -14.37 -51.23 -16.61
N MET A 7 -13.53 -50.89 -15.62
CA MET A 7 -13.54 -49.56 -15.01
C MET A 7 -12.96 -48.52 -15.99
N PRO A 8 -13.53 -47.30 -16.07
CA PRO A 8 -12.97 -46.24 -16.89
C PRO A 8 -11.81 -45.57 -16.14
N VAL A 9 -10.60 -45.67 -16.69
CA VAL A 9 -9.35 -45.06 -16.18
C VAL A 9 -9.26 -43.55 -16.50
N TYR A 10 -10.35 -42.92 -16.95
CA TYR A 10 -10.33 -41.53 -17.43
C TYR A 10 -10.57 -40.45 -16.36
N SER A 11 -10.93 -40.80 -15.13
CA SER A 11 -11.28 -39.79 -14.11
C SER A 11 -10.10 -39.19 -13.34
N LEU A 12 -8.91 -39.82 -13.34
CA LEU A 12 -7.77 -39.29 -12.57
C LEU A 12 -6.98 -38.21 -13.32
N LEU A 13 -6.90 -38.28 -14.66
CA LEU A 13 -6.14 -37.31 -15.45
C LEU A 13 -6.79 -35.92 -15.47
N PHE A 14 -8.13 -35.88 -15.44
CA PHE A 14 -8.89 -34.62 -15.44
C PHE A 14 -8.76 -33.86 -14.12
N LEU A 15 -8.63 -34.59 -12.99
CA LEU A 15 -8.50 -33.98 -11.66
C LEU A 15 -7.10 -33.38 -11.43
N VAL A 16 -6.04 -34.01 -11.94
CA VAL A 16 -4.66 -33.53 -11.79
C VAL A 16 -4.40 -32.28 -12.67
N LEU A 17 -4.98 -32.23 -13.87
CA LEU A 17 -4.92 -31.03 -14.71
C LEU A 17 -5.72 -29.86 -14.13
N PHE A 18 -6.87 -30.12 -13.49
CA PHE A 18 -7.68 -29.07 -12.85
C PHE A 18 -6.96 -28.45 -11.65
N PHE A 19 -6.35 -29.25 -10.77
CA PHE A 19 -5.58 -28.72 -9.62
C PHE A 19 -4.33 -27.96 -10.04
N SER A 20 -3.64 -28.39 -11.10
CA SER A 20 -2.45 -27.70 -11.60
C SER A 20 -2.78 -26.34 -12.23
N PHE A 21 -3.95 -26.22 -12.87
CA PHE A 21 -4.42 -24.97 -13.48
C PHE A 21 -4.85 -23.95 -12.42
N PHE A 22 -5.51 -24.39 -11.34
CA PHE A 22 -5.90 -23.51 -10.23
C PHE A 22 -4.71 -22.98 -9.43
N SER A 23 -3.71 -23.82 -9.13
CA SER A 23 -2.50 -23.34 -8.46
C SER A 23 -1.71 -22.34 -9.30
N SER A 24 -1.70 -22.50 -10.62
CA SER A 24 -1.02 -21.57 -11.54
C SER A 24 -1.76 -20.23 -11.65
N ILE A 25 -3.09 -20.24 -11.60
CA ILE A 25 -3.92 -19.01 -11.62
C ILE A 25 -3.78 -18.26 -10.29
N SER A 26 -3.83 -18.94 -9.14
CA SER A 26 -3.64 -18.27 -7.85
C SER A 26 -2.26 -17.64 -7.72
N PHE A 27 -1.20 -18.34 -8.16
CA PHE A 27 0.15 -17.78 -8.13
C PHE A 27 0.33 -16.61 -9.11
N ALA A 28 -0.23 -16.69 -10.32
CA ALA A 28 -0.20 -15.60 -11.29
C ALA A 28 -1.04 -14.39 -10.84
N LEU A 29 -2.15 -14.63 -10.14
CA LEU A 29 -2.99 -13.58 -9.58
C LEU A 29 -2.28 -12.88 -8.40
N ASP A 30 -1.63 -13.64 -7.52
CA ASP A 30 -0.86 -13.09 -6.41
C ASP A 30 0.36 -12.27 -6.90
N ALA A 31 1.06 -12.75 -7.94
CA ALA A 31 2.18 -12.02 -8.54
C ALA A 31 1.73 -10.76 -9.30
N ALA A 32 0.64 -10.83 -10.06
CA ALA A 32 0.10 -9.65 -10.73
C ALA A 32 -0.41 -8.60 -9.72
N ASN A 33 -0.96 -9.06 -8.58
CA ASN A 33 -1.40 -8.18 -7.51
C ASN A 33 -0.21 -7.55 -6.76
N SER A 34 0.91 -8.28 -6.57
CA SER A 34 2.12 -7.70 -5.98
C SER A 34 2.74 -6.61 -6.87
N ASP A 35 2.85 -6.86 -8.18
CA ASP A 35 3.40 -5.88 -9.13
C ASP A 35 2.53 -4.62 -9.21
N SER A 36 1.19 -4.78 -9.16
CA SER A 36 0.24 -3.67 -9.16
C SER A 36 0.34 -2.84 -7.86
N LEU A 37 0.48 -3.51 -6.72
CA LEU A 37 0.58 -2.82 -5.44
C LEU A 37 1.93 -2.12 -5.26
N GLU A 38 3.03 -2.72 -5.70
CA GLU A 38 4.35 -2.08 -5.69
C GLU A 38 4.33 -0.79 -6.53
N ARG A 39 3.73 -0.85 -7.72
CA ARG A 39 3.49 0.32 -8.56
C ARG A 39 2.66 1.37 -7.83
N SER A 40 1.59 0.96 -7.15
CA SER A 40 0.71 1.88 -6.40
C SER A 40 1.48 2.62 -5.30
N PHE A 41 2.32 1.90 -4.54
CA PHE A 41 3.19 2.51 -3.54
C PHE A 41 4.14 3.54 -4.15
N HIS A 42 4.77 3.21 -5.28
CA HIS A 42 5.66 4.15 -5.96
C HIS A 42 4.93 5.43 -6.40
N LEU A 43 3.73 5.30 -6.97
CA LEU A 43 2.91 6.44 -7.39
C LEU A 43 2.45 7.30 -6.21
N ILE A 44 2.22 6.69 -5.05
CA ILE A 44 1.90 7.42 -3.82
C ILE A 44 3.12 8.18 -3.31
N GLU A 45 4.29 7.54 -3.23
CA GLU A 45 5.53 8.21 -2.83
C GLU A 45 5.88 9.38 -3.78
N GLU A 46 5.70 9.21 -5.09
CA GLU A 46 5.89 10.28 -6.08
C GLU A 46 4.90 11.44 -5.87
N ALA A 47 3.61 11.15 -5.65
CA ALA A 47 2.59 12.17 -5.42
C ALA A 47 2.79 12.93 -4.10
N LEU A 48 3.37 12.28 -3.09
CA LEU A 48 3.69 12.89 -1.81
C LEU A 48 5.04 13.64 -1.83
N GLY A 49 5.92 13.29 -2.76
CA GLY A 49 7.31 13.75 -2.81
C GLY A 49 8.20 12.86 -1.96
N THR A 50 9.33 12.43 -2.53
CA THR A 50 10.28 11.51 -1.86
C THR A 50 11.23 12.25 -0.91
N THR A 51 11.33 13.58 -1.06
CA THR A 51 12.09 14.48 -0.19
C THR A 51 11.21 15.64 0.30
N PRO A 52 11.58 16.33 1.40
CA PRO A 52 10.86 17.51 1.86
C PRO A 52 10.76 18.63 0.81
N ALA A 53 11.76 18.75 -0.06
CA ALA A 53 11.77 19.75 -1.12
C ALA A 53 10.75 19.42 -2.22
N GLU A 54 10.67 18.15 -2.64
CA GLU A 54 9.69 17.68 -3.61
C GLU A 54 8.26 17.80 -3.07
N ALA A 55 8.05 17.47 -1.80
CA ALA A 55 6.75 17.67 -1.15
C ALA A 55 6.28 19.11 -1.20
N GLN A 56 7.16 20.07 -0.91
CA GLN A 56 6.83 21.49 -0.98
C GLN A 56 6.52 21.96 -2.41
N GLN A 57 7.15 21.35 -3.41
CA GLN A 57 6.84 21.61 -4.81
C GLN A 57 5.46 21.05 -5.20
N ALA A 58 5.08 19.88 -4.68
CA ALA A 58 3.82 19.22 -4.98
C ALA A 58 2.62 19.80 -4.21
N HIS A 59 2.78 20.11 -2.92
CA HIS A 59 1.71 20.50 -2.00
C HIS A 59 1.72 21.99 -1.63
N GLY A 60 2.74 22.74 -2.08
CA GLY A 60 2.98 24.11 -1.67
C GLY A 60 3.70 24.21 -0.31
N PRO A 61 3.89 25.41 0.23
CA PRO A 61 4.57 25.59 1.52
C PRO A 61 3.72 25.04 2.67
N PRO A 62 4.33 24.32 3.64
CA PRO A 62 3.62 23.84 4.81
C PRO A 62 3.27 25.00 5.74
N ILE A 63 2.29 24.76 6.62
CA ILE A 63 1.93 25.67 7.72
C ILE A 63 3.08 25.74 8.73
N ASP A 64 3.71 24.60 8.99
CA ASP A 64 4.81 24.49 9.94
C ASP A 64 5.80 23.39 9.52
N THR A 65 7.04 23.50 10.01
CA THR A 65 8.10 22.54 9.75
C THR A 65 8.87 22.26 11.03
N ASN A 66 8.82 21.01 11.49
CA ASN A 66 9.59 20.57 12.65
C ASN A 66 10.77 19.72 12.20
N VAL A 67 11.96 20.03 12.71
CA VAL A 67 13.17 19.25 12.46
C VAL A 67 13.73 18.78 13.80
N THR A 68 13.88 17.48 13.95
CA THR A 68 14.40 16.86 15.18
C THR A 68 15.46 15.82 14.84
N THR A 69 16.53 15.75 15.62
CA THR A 69 17.51 14.65 15.54
C THR A 69 17.22 13.63 16.63
N LEU A 70 17.17 12.36 16.24
CA LEU A 70 16.85 11.22 17.08
C LEU A 70 18.05 10.26 17.12
N GLU A 71 18.39 9.80 18.32
CA GLU A 71 19.33 8.70 18.53
C GLU A 71 18.48 7.42 18.67
N ILE A 72 18.47 6.58 17.64
CA ILE A 72 17.70 5.33 17.60
C ILE A 72 18.68 4.17 17.75
N GLU A 73 18.43 3.26 18.69
CA GLU A 73 19.34 2.17 19.07
C GLU A 73 19.77 1.29 17.88
N ASP A 74 18.85 1.04 16.95
CA ASP A 74 19.09 0.18 15.78
C ASP A 74 19.87 0.88 14.66
N PHE A 75 20.11 2.19 14.75
CA PHE A 75 20.84 2.95 13.74
C PHE A 75 22.27 3.26 14.17
N ALA A 76 23.21 3.02 13.26
CA ALA A 76 24.62 3.37 13.46
C ALA A 76 24.90 4.88 13.38
N ALA A 77 23.92 5.68 12.92
CA ALA A 77 24.02 7.14 12.79
C ALA A 77 22.71 7.81 13.25
N PRO A 78 22.76 9.07 13.73
CA PRO A 78 21.56 9.78 14.15
C PRO A 78 20.58 9.96 13.00
N VAL A 79 19.29 9.82 13.30
CA VAL A 79 18.20 10.03 12.34
C VAL A 79 17.74 11.48 12.44
N THR A 80 17.79 12.22 11.33
CA THR A 80 17.16 13.54 11.24
C THR A 80 15.74 13.38 10.73
N ARG A 81 14.75 13.67 11.57
CA ARG A 81 13.33 13.67 11.22
C ARG A 81 12.87 15.07 10.86
N THR A 82 12.30 15.22 9.66
CA THR A 82 11.64 16.44 9.19
C THR A 82 10.16 16.18 9.03
N GLU A 83 9.33 16.91 9.77
CA GLU A 83 7.88 16.86 9.68
C GLU A 83 7.37 18.14 9.00
N LEU A 84 6.64 17.99 7.90
CA LEU A 84 5.95 19.05 7.17
C LEU A 84 4.46 18.99 7.51
N ILE A 85 3.92 20.06 8.09
CA ILE A 85 2.53 20.11 8.55
C ILE A 85 1.70 20.94 7.57
N TYR A 86 0.63 20.35 7.03
CA TYR A 86 -0.34 20.99 6.15
C TYR A 86 -1.70 21.10 6.85
N SER A 87 -2.63 21.87 6.28
CA SER A 87 -3.98 22.01 6.85
C SER A 87 -4.77 20.69 6.85
N ASP A 88 -4.43 19.79 5.92
CA ASP A 88 -5.14 18.56 5.64
C ASP A 88 -4.33 17.31 6.01
N GLY A 89 -3.13 17.46 6.57
CA GLY A 89 -2.29 16.33 6.93
C GLY A 89 -0.85 16.68 7.25
N ALA A 90 -0.01 15.65 7.34
CA ALA A 90 1.42 15.79 7.58
C ALA A 90 2.22 14.78 6.78
N LEU A 91 3.46 15.16 6.46
CA LEU A 91 4.49 14.31 5.86
C LEU A 91 5.69 14.26 6.80
N VAL A 92 6.23 13.06 7.02
CA VAL A 92 7.41 12.85 7.86
C VAL A 92 8.49 12.18 7.02
N TYR A 93 9.65 12.82 6.98
CA TYR A 93 10.84 12.34 6.32
C TYR A 93 11.89 12.00 7.36
N ASP A 94 12.53 10.86 7.20
CA ASP A 94 13.71 10.51 7.98
C ASP A 94 14.94 10.53 7.07
N ARG A 95 16.03 11.09 7.59
CA ARG A 95 17.34 11.10 6.93
C ARG A 95 18.39 10.48 7.82
N VAL A 96 19.11 9.49 7.28
CA VAL A 96 20.22 8.80 7.94
C VAL A 96 21.44 8.87 7.03
N GLY A 97 22.46 9.62 7.46
CA GLY A 97 23.59 9.94 6.58
C GLY A 97 23.13 10.71 5.34
N ASP A 98 23.31 10.10 4.18
CA ASP A 98 22.93 10.65 2.87
C ASP A 98 21.62 10.07 2.32
N GLU A 99 21.01 9.10 3.01
CA GLU A 99 19.73 8.50 2.61
C GLU A 99 18.58 9.25 3.27
N GLU A 100 17.61 9.70 2.47
CA GLU A 100 16.38 10.37 2.92
C GLU A 100 15.18 9.61 2.35
N VAL A 101 14.20 9.32 3.21
CA VAL A 101 13.01 8.56 2.83
C VAL A 101 11.75 9.24 3.36
N LEU A 102 10.66 9.11 2.62
CA LEU A 102 9.32 9.35 3.16
C LEU A 102 9.02 8.24 4.18
N PHE A 103 9.04 8.58 5.46
CA PHE A 103 8.84 7.64 6.56
C PHE A 103 7.36 7.45 6.85
N SER A 104 6.57 8.53 6.85
CA SER A 104 5.12 8.43 6.99
C SER A 104 4.38 9.63 6.40
N ALA A 105 3.09 9.41 6.12
CA ALA A 105 2.16 10.45 5.74
C ALA A 105 0.81 10.20 6.40
N ASP A 106 0.08 11.25 6.77
CA ASP A 106 -1.30 11.15 7.24
C ASP A 106 -2.11 12.31 6.69
N PHE A 107 -3.04 12.01 5.79
CA PHE A 107 -3.93 12.99 5.17
C PHE A 107 -5.39 12.67 5.45
N ARG A 108 -6.18 13.73 5.66
CA ARG A 108 -7.63 13.69 5.82
C ARG A 108 -8.29 14.70 4.89
N GLY A 109 -9.57 14.47 4.61
CA GLY A 109 -10.40 15.41 3.86
C GLY A 109 -10.97 14.78 2.60
N ASP A 110 -11.43 15.64 1.69
CA ASP A 110 -12.12 15.25 0.47
C ASP A 110 -11.39 15.80 -0.76
N ASN A 111 -11.44 15.07 -1.87
CA ASN A 111 -10.88 15.42 -3.18
C ASN A 111 -9.35 15.60 -3.22
N LYS A 112 -8.61 15.08 -2.24
CA LYS A 112 -7.15 15.03 -2.30
C LYS A 112 -6.70 13.82 -3.12
N HIS A 113 -5.92 14.06 -4.16
CA HIS A 113 -5.38 13.04 -5.05
C HIS A 113 -3.95 12.67 -4.60
N ILE A 114 -3.72 11.39 -4.30
CA ILE A 114 -2.46 10.83 -3.81
C ILE A 114 -2.21 9.53 -4.57
N GLY A 115 -1.34 9.58 -5.59
CA GLY A 115 -1.12 8.47 -6.50
C GLY A 115 -2.42 8.04 -7.18
N GLU A 116 -2.79 6.77 -7.07
CA GLU A 116 -4.05 6.26 -7.65
C GLU A 116 -5.27 6.45 -6.73
N ILE A 117 -5.07 7.04 -5.55
CA ILE A 117 -6.12 7.21 -4.54
C ILE A 117 -6.62 8.65 -4.54
N THR A 118 -7.92 8.85 -4.58
CA THR A 118 -8.55 10.15 -4.34
C THR A 118 -9.42 10.07 -3.09
N LEU A 119 -9.15 10.89 -2.08
CA LEU A 119 -10.04 10.96 -0.92
C LEU A 119 -11.44 11.44 -1.37
N GLY A 120 -12.49 10.82 -0.83
CA GLY A 120 -13.90 10.96 -1.21
C GLY A 120 -14.41 9.86 -2.15
N GLN A 121 -13.52 9.05 -2.72
CA GLN A 121 -13.91 7.94 -3.60
C GLN A 121 -14.46 6.74 -2.80
N ASN A 122 -15.27 5.91 -3.46
CA ASN A 122 -15.87 4.75 -2.81
C ASN A 122 -14.87 3.58 -2.74
N ALA A 123 -15.13 2.65 -1.82
CA ALA A 123 -14.33 1.44 -1.64
C ALA A 123 -14.12 0.63 -2.93
N ASP A 124 -15.16 0.45 -3.75
CA ASP A 124 -15.08 -0.30 -5.02
C ASP A 124 -14.10 0.31 -6.02
N ASP A 125 -13.93 1.63 -6.02
CA ASP A 125 -13.01 2.33 -6.91
C ASP A 125 -11.56 2.15 -6.44
N ILE A 126 -11.35 2.15 -5.12
CA ILE A 126 -10.06 1.83 -4.50
C ILE A 126 -9.66 0.38 -4.75
N GLU A 127 -10.58 -0.56 -4.56
CA GLU A 127 -10.30 -1.99 -4.81
C GLU A 127 -9.95 -2.23 -6.28
N ARG A 128 -10.58 -1.50 -7.20
CA ARG A 128 -10.27 -1.60 -8.62
C ARG A 128 -8.89 -1.06 -8.97
N ALA A 129 -8.43 -0.03 -8.27
CA ALA A 129 -7.11 0.56 -8.47
C ALA A 129 -6.00 -0.29 -7.82
N LEU A 130 -6.18 -0.65 -6.54
CA LEU A 130 -5.13 -1.25 -5.71
C LEU A 130 -5.23 -2.78 -5.59
N GLY A 131 -6.33 -3.36 -6.05
CA GLY A 131 -6.69 -4.75 -5.74
C GLY A 131 -7.35 -4.89 -4.35
N PRO A 132 -7.64 -6.14 -3.95
CA PRO A 132 -8.24 -6.43 -2.64
C PRO A 132 -7.27 -6.06 -1.51
N PRO A 133 -7.76 -5.50 -0.39
CA PRO A 133 -6.93 -5.19 0.75
C PRO A 133 -6.41 -6.45 1.44
N HIS A 134 -5.23 -6.35 2.05
CA HIS A 134 -4.63 -7.43 2.85
C HIS A 134 -5.41 -7.65 4.15
N ALA A 135 -5.96 -6.59 4.73
CA ALA A 135 -6.80 -6.66 5.91
C ALA A 135 -7.87 -5.56 5.94
N VAL A 136 -9.00 -5.86 6.55
CA VAL A 136 -10.09 -4.90 6.80
C VAL A 136 -10.46 -4.94 8.27
N ARG A 137 -10.42 -3.79 8.96
CA ARG A 137 -10.83 -3.67 10.37
C ARG A 137 -11.45 -2.30 10.62
N ASN A 138 -12.67 -2.28 11.18
CA ASN A 138 -13.37 -1.04 11.56
C ASN A 138 -13.38 0.02 10.44
N TRP A 139 -13.76 -0.37 9.21
CA TRP A 139 -13.77 0.54 8.05
C TRP A 139 -12.40 1.11 7.66
N VAL A 140 -11.32 0.44 8.07
CA VAL A 140 -9.96 0.72 7.62
C VAL A 140 -9.48 -0.45 6.78
N TRP A 141 -9.05 -0.16 5.57
CA TRP A 141 -8.42 -1.11 4.66
C TRP A 141 -6.91 -0.96 4.74
N THR A 142 -6.20 -2.08 4.79
CA THR A 142 -4.75 -2.11 4.88
C THR A 142 -4.15 -2.79 3.67
N TYR A 143 -3.15 -2.16 3.07
CA TYR A 143 -2.30 -2.68 2.02
C TYR A 143 -0.85 -2.67 2.50
N HIS A 144 -0.06 -3.70 2.18
CA HIS A 144 1.35 -3.72 2.53
C HIS A 144 2.16 -4.58 1.55
N ASP A 145 3.44 -4.26 1.39
CA ASP A 145 4.41 -5.08 0.61
C ASP A 145 5.51 -5.69 1.49
N GLY A 146 5.39 -5.55 2.81
CA GLY A 146 6.38 -5.99 3.80
C GLY A 146 7.09 -4.82 4.45
N MET A 147 7.55 -3.84 3.67
CA MET A 147 8.27 -2.65 4.19
C MET A 147 7.38 -1.41 4.24
N ARG A 148 6.40 -1.33 3.35
CA ARG A 148 5.49 -0.19 3.22
C ARG A 148 4.08 -0.62 3.56
N ARG A 149 3.30 0.30 4.14
CA ARG A 149 1.90 0.10 4.50
C ARG A 149 1.09 1.32 4.12
N ILE A 150 -0.10 1.08 3.58
CA ILE A 150 -1.14 2.09 3.41
C ILE A 150 -2.36 1.66 4.21
N HIS A 151 -2.89 2.59 4.98
CA HIS A 151 -4.19 2.48 5.63
C HIS A 151 -5.15 3.48 5.01
N ILE A 152 -6.29 3.00 4.53
CA ILE A 152 -7.36 3.84 4.00
C ILE A 152 -8.55 3.73 4.93
N GLY A 153 -8.87 4.85 5.59
CA GLY A 153 -10.07 4.97 6.41
C GLY A 153 -11.27 5.38 5.57
N PHE A 154 -12.41 4.75 5.84
CA PHE A 154 -13.69 5.07 5.21
C PHE A 154 -14.65 5.65 6.24
N ASP A 155 -15.47 6.61 5.80
CA ASP A 155 -16.58 7.14 6.59
C ASP A 155 -17.80 6.21 6.60
N ILE A 156 -18.87 6.64 7.27
CA ILE A 156 -20.13 5.89 7.37
C ILE A 156 -20.85 5.73 6.02
N GLU A 157 -20.55 6.58 5.04
CA GLU A 157 -21.09 6.50 3.68
C GLU A 157 -20.24 5.57 2.78
N GLY A 158 -19.12 5.05 3.30
CA GLY A 158 -18.21 4.19 2.56
C GLY A 158 -17.25 4.97 1.66
N ARG A 159 -17.02 6.26 1.93
CA ARG A 159 -16.07 7.11 1.19
C ARG A 159 -14.74 7.19 1.93
N ALA A 160 -13.64 7.08 1.19
CA ALA A 160 -12.30 7.19 1.76
C ALA A 160 -12.08 8.61 2.29
N ASN A 161 -11.89 8.78 3.60
CA ASN A 161 -11.75 10.10 4.22
C ASN A 161 -10.38 10.32 4.88
N ARG A 162 -9.54 9.28 4.91
CA ARG A 162 -8.18 9.33 5.45
C ARG A 162 -7.27 8.35 4.70
N LEU A 163 -6.06 8.81 4.41
CA LEU A 163 -4.97 7.98 3.93
C LEU A 163 -3.79 8.13 4.89
N THR A 164 -3.27 7.00 5.37
CA THR A 164 -2.03 6.94 6.13
C THR A 164 -1.04 6.07 5.38
N TYR A 165 0.16 6.58 5.13
CA TYR A 165 1.29 5.82 4.58
C TYR A 165 2.34 5.67 5.68
N GLU A 166 2.93 4.49 5.77
CA GLU A 166 4.02 4.20 6.71
C GLU A 166 5.06 3.33 6.01
N ARG A 167 6.33 3.55 6.37
CA ARG A 167 7.45 2.77 5.90
C ARG A 167 8.33 2.35 7.07
N ASP A 168 8.73 1.09 7.07
CA ASP A 168 9.79 0.59 7.92
C ASP A 168 11.15 0.80 7.22
N TRP A 169 12.18 1.03 8.03
CA TRP A 169 13.55 1.12 7.51
C TRP A 169 14.16 -0.24 7.16
N PHE A 170 13.69 -1.32 7.78
CA PHE A 170 14.23 -2.69 7.68
C PHE A 170 13.14 -3.75 7.72
#